data_AF-A0A8S1WEF2-F1
#
_entry.id   AF-A0A8S1WEF2-F1
#
_cell.length_a   1.000
_cell.length_b   1.000
_cell.length_c   1.000
_cell.angle_alpha   90.00
_cell.angle_beta   90.00
_cell.angle_gamma   90.00
#
_symmetry.space_group_name_H-M   'P 1'
#
loop_
_entity.id
_entity.type
_entity.pdbx_description
1 polymer ?
#
loop_
_entity_poly.entity_id
_entity_poly.type
_entity_poly.pdbx_seq_one_letter_code
_entity_poly.pdbx_strand_id
1 'polypeptide(L)' 'MRREDAQDDTIHEVLSNYEYFKGEVAKGMKYGKGELRFKNQNYFIGTLIDDLICGSGIFYYQSHGVECIWMNDKFIAEH' A
#
# COMPACT_ATOMS: atom_id res chain seq x y z
N MET A 1 17.08 -8.62 26.10
CA MET A 1 17.11 -7.17 25.80
C MET A 1 17.33 -7.07 24.29
N ARG A 2 16.49 -6.50 23.43
CA ARG A 2 15.31 -5.64 23.50
C ARG A 2 14.17 -6.29 22.70
N ARG A 3 12.93 -6.03 23.09
CA ARG A 3 11.75 -6.17 22.21
C ARG A 3 11.85 -5.05 21.16
N GLU A 4 11.22 -5.19 20.00
CA GLU A 4 10.78 -4.10 19.08
C GLU A 4 10.97 -4.47 17.60
N ASP A 5 10.26 -5.46 17.04
CA ASP A 5 10.14 -5.60 15.56
C ASP A 5 8.82 -6.29 15.15
N ALA A 6 7.79 -6.24 15.99
CA ALA A 6 6.50 -6.91 15.76
C ALA A 6 5.36 -5.92 15.47
N GLN A 7 5.64 -4.86 14.71
CA GLN A 7 4.65 -3.83 14.35
C GLN A 7 4.29 -3.79 12.85
N ASP A 8 4.92 -4.63 12.01
CA ASP A 8 4.83 -4.53 10.54
C ASP A 8 3.75 -5.45 9.90
N ASP A 9 3.28 -6.47 10.63
CA ASP A 9 2.42 -7.52 10.06
C ASP A 9 0.96 -7.07 9.87
N THR A 10 0.49 -6.09 10.65
CA THR A 10 -0.92 -5.65 10.59
C THR A 10 -1.22 -4.83 9.33
N ILE A 11 -0.22 -4.19 8.72
CA ILE A 11 -0.44 -3.34 7.54
C ILE A 11 -0.44 -4.19 6.25
N HIS A 12 0.34 -5.28 6.23
CA HIS A 12 0.39 -6.23 5.11
C HIS A 12 -0.99 -6.87 4.83
N GLU A 13 -1.67 -7.33 5.88
CA GLU A 13 -2.99 -7.96 5.73
C GLU A 13 -4.09 -6.96 5.30
N VAL A 14 -3.94 -5.69 5.67
CA VAL A 14 -4.93 -4.64 5.38
C VAL A 14 -4.85 -4.16 3.94
N LEU A 15 -3.64 -4.01 3.36
CA LEU A 15 -3.53 -3.57 1.96
C LEU A 15 -4.01 -4.63 0.96
N SER A 16 -3.82 -5.92 1.26
CA SER A 16 -4.41 -7.02 0.45
C SER A 16 -5.95 -7.00 0.44
N ASN A 17 -6.60 -6.37 1.43
CA ASN A 17 -8.05 -6.23 1.54
C ASN A 17 -8.60 -4.94 0.90
N TYR A 18 -7.96 -4.45 -0.16
CA TYR A 18 -8.53 -3.36 -0.96
C TYR A 18 -9.83 -3.83 -1.65
N GLU A 19 -10.79 -2.93 -1.77
CA GLU A 19 -12.07 -3.18 -2.41
C GLU A 19 -11.98 -3.04 -3.93
N TYR A 20 -11.25 -2.02 -4.40
CA TYR A 20 -10.98 -1.84 -5.81
C TYR A 20 -9.64 -1.15 -6.06
N PHE A 21 -9.05 -1.49 -7.19
CA PHE A 21 -7.85 -0.85 -7.70
C PHE A 21 -8.21 0.02 -8.89
N LYS A 22 -7.67 1.22 -8.93
CA LYS A 22 -7.79 2.15 -10.04
C LYS A 22 -6.40 2.60 -10.46
N GLY A 23 -5.91 2.07 -11.58
CA GLY A 23 -4.59 2.44 -12.07
C GLY A 23 -4.28 1.77 -13.39
N GLU A 24 -3.02 1.84 -13.77
CA GLU A 24 -2.51 1.20 -14.97
C GLU A 24 -2.37 -0.32 -14.75
N VAL A 25 -2.81 -1.09 -15.74
CA VAL A 25 -2.71 -2.56 -15.76
C VAL A 25 -2.07 -2.94 -17.07
N ALA A 26 -0.91 -3.59 -17.00
CA ALA A 26 -0.16 -4.04 -18.17
C ALA A 26 -0.12 -5.57 -18.18
N LYS A 27 -0.46 -6.19 -19.32
CA LYS A 27 -0.47 -7.66 -19.48
C LYS A 27 -1.31 -8.43 -18.45
N GLY A 28 -2.35 -7.80 -17.91
CA GLY A 28 -3.22 -8.41 -16.89
C GLY A 28 -2.66 -8.35 -15.47
N MET A 29 -1.54 -7.65 -15.26
CA MET A 29 -0.96 -7.37 -13.94
C MET A 29 -0.98 -5.87 -13.67
N LYS A 30 -1.23 -5.46 -12.43
CA LYS A 30 -1.17 -4.05 -12.05
C LYS A 30 0.26 -3.54 -12.22
N TYR A 31 0.41 -2.44 -12.93
CA TYR A 31 1.72 -1.88 -13.24
C TYR A 31 1.66 -0.37 -13.34
N GLY A 32 2.63 0.33 -12.78
CA GLY A 32 2.70 1.79 -12.82
C GLY A 32 1.97 2.42 -11.64
N LYS A 33 1.48 3.65 -11.80
CA LYS A 33 0.82 4.36 -10.70
C LYS A 33 -0.63 3.90 -10.55
N GLY A 34 -1.05 3.72 -9.31
CA GLY A 34 -2.43 3.37 -9.04
C GLY A 34 -2.90 3.72 -7.64
N GLU A 35 -4.23 3.78 -7.53
CA GLU A 35 -4.98 4.05 -6.33
C GLU A 35 -5.67 2.77 -5.88
N LEU A 36 -5.39 2.33 -4.65
CA LEU A 36 -6.10 1.25 -3.97
C LEU A 36 -7.14 1.87 -3.04
N ARG A 37 -8.40 1.47 -3.17
CA ARG A 37 -9.46 1.93 -2.28
C ARG A 37 -9.89 0.82 -1.34
N PHE A 38 -10.04 1.13 -0.07
CA PHE A 38 -10.41 0.19 0.98
C PHE A 38 -11.88 0.36 1.37
N LYS A 39 -12.49 -0.72 1.88
CA LYS A 39 -13.86 -0.71 2.43
C LYS A 39 -14.07 0.33 3.54
N ASN A 40 -13.00 0.64 4.27
CA ASN A 40 -12.99 1.62 5.35
C ASN A 40 -12.98 3.08 4.85
N GLN A 41 -13.24 3.33 3.57
CA GLN A 41 -13.12 4.63 2.89
C GLN A 41 -11.69 5.19 2.79
N ASN A 42 -10.70 4.47 3.31
CA ASN A 42 -9.30 4.79 3.13
C ASN A 42 -8.88 4.53 1.68
N TYR A 43 -7.84 5.22 1.23
CA TYR A 43 -7.26 4.97 -0.08
C TYR A 43 -5.75 5.16 -0.05
N PHE A 44 -5.05 4.37 -0.86
CA PHE A 44 -3.60 4.43 -0.98
C PHE A 44 -3.24 4.77 -2.41
N ILE A 45 -2.34 5.72 -2.60
CA ILE A 45 -1.84 6.10 -3.92
C ILE A 45 -0.36 5.74 -3.97
N GLY A 46 0.03 4.82 -4.85
CA GLY A 46 1.41 4.39 -4.96
C GLY A 46 1.74 3.81 -6.32
N THR A 47 2.92 3.20 -6.42
CA THR A 47 3.35 2.49 -7.63
C THR A 47 3.21 0.99 -7.39
N LEU A 48 2.69 0.28 -8.39
CA LEU A 48 2.52 -1.16 -8.39
C LEU A 48 3.38 -1.74 -9.51
N ILE A 49 4.00 -2.88 -9.24
CA ILE A 49 4.87 -3.60 -10.17
C ILE A 49 4.55 -5.08 -9.96
N ASP A 50 4.10 -5.76 -11.01
CA ASP A 50 3.80 -7.21 -10.98
C ASP A 50 2.73 -7.56 -9.92
N ASP A 51 1.66 -6.75 -9.84
CA ASP A 51 0.60 -6.88 -8.82
C ASP A 51 1.03 -6.57 -7.37
N LEU A 52 2.30 -6.28 -7.12
CA LEU A 52 2.84 -5.91 -5.82
C LEU A 52 3.02 -4.40 -5.70
N ILE A 53 2.78 -3.86 -4.51
CA ILE A 53 3.04 -2.44 -4.25
C ILE A 53 4.54 -2.26 -4.03
N CYS A 54 5.15 -1.35 -4.79
CA CYS A 54 6.59 -1.09 -4.75
C CYS A 54 6.88 0.40 -4.94
N GLY A 55 7.67 0.97 -4.03
CA GLY A 55 8.07 2.37 -4.03
C GLY A 55 7.37 3.18 -2.94
N SER A 56 7.57 4.51 -2.98
CA SER A 56 6.87 5.46 -2.13
C SER A 56 5.43 5.66 -2.59
N GLY A 57 4.51 5.72 -1.65
CA GLY A 57 3.11 6.08 -1.85
C GLY A 57 2.57 6.92 -0.69
N ILE A 58 1.33 7.33 -0.79
CA ILE A 58 0.63 8.10 0.22
C ILE A 58 -0.60 7.31 0.64
N PHE A 59 -0.68 6.96 1.92
CA PHE A 59 -1.85 6.33 2.51
C PHE A 59 -2.76 7.40 3.11
N TYR A 60 -3.98 7.49 2.62
CA TYR A 60 -4.99 8.40 3.13
C TYR A 60 -5.92 7.67 4.10
N TYR A 61 -5.77 7.99 5.38
CA TYR A 61 -6.61 7.52 6.48
C TYR A 61 -7.52 8.65 6.95
N GLN A 62 -8.85 8.53 6.79
CA GLN A 62 -9.79 9.55 7.28
C GLN A 62 -9.41 11.00 6.90
N SER A 63 -9.02 11.22 5.64
CA SER A 63 -8.49 12.49 5.09
C SER A 63 -7.09 12.93 5.55
N HIS A 64 -6.36 12.12 6.33
CA HIS A 64 -4.96 12.33 6.65
C HIS A 64 -4.08 11.52 5.71
N GLY A 65 -3.27 12.19 4.89
CA GLY A 65 -2.28 11.55 4.04
C GLY A 65 -0.98 11.32 4.81
N VAL A 66 -0.53 10.07 4.86
CA VAL A 66 0.74 9.66 5.45
C VAL A 66 1.64 9.14 4.33
N GLU A 67 2.88 9.63 4.25
CA GLU A 67 3.84 9.14 3.26
C GLU A 67 4.38 7.79 3.73
N CYS A 68 4.33 6.79 2.86
CA CYS A 68 4.72 5.42 3.18
C CYS A 68 5.62 4.86 2.09
N ILE A 69 6.61 4.07 2.47
CA ILE A 69 7.51 3.36 1.58
C ILE A 69 7.13 1.88 1.62
N TRP A 70 6.92 1.31 0.44
CA TRP A 70 6.52 -0.08 0.24
C TRP A 70 7.54 -0.80 -0.63
N MET A 71 7.78 -2.07 -0.36
CA MET A 71 8.67 -2.89 -1.17
C MET A 71 8.14 -4.32 -1.21
N ASN A 72 7.71 -4.78 -2.40
CA ASN A 72 7.12 -6.11 -2.61
C ASN A 72 5.95 -6.39 -1.65
N ASP A 73 4.95 -5.49 -1.61
CA ASP A 73 3.77 -5.60 -0.72
C ASP A 73 4.08 -5.53 0.78
N LYS A 74 5.34 -5.26 1.14
CA LYS A 74 5.76 -5.07 2.53
C LYS A 74 5.89 -3.59 2.85
N PHE A 75 5.30 -3.17 3.95
CA PHE A 75 5.52 -1.84 4.50
C PHE A 75 6.98 -1.76 4.97
N ILE A 76 7.66 -0.67 4.64
CA ILE A 76 9.07 -0.46 5.02
C ILE A 76 9.17 0.64 6.06
N ALA A 77 8.56 1.79 5.78
CA ALA A 77 8.63 2.96 6.64
C ALA A 77 7.53 3.96 6.30
N GLU A 78 7.05 4.70 7.28
CA GLU A 78 6.31 5.96 7.09
C GLU A 78 7.22 7.16 7.42
N HIS A 79 6.96 8.30 6.77
CA HIS A 79 7.65 9.57 7.04
C HIS A 79 6.67 10.64 7.51
#